data_AF-A0A418YVU4-F1
#
_entry.id   AF-A0A418YVU4-F1
#
_cell.length_a   1.000
_cell.length_b   1.000
_cell.length_c   1.000
_cell.angle_alpha   90.00
_cell.angle_beta   90.00
_cell.angle_gamma   90.00
#
_symmetry.space_group_name_H-M   'P 1'
#
loop_
_entity.id
_entity.type
_entity.pdbx_description
1 polymer ?
#
loop_
_entity_poly.entity_id
_entity_poly.type
_entity_poly.pdbx_seq_one_letter_code
_entity_poly.pdbx_strand_id
1 'polypeptide(L)'
;MSSLSTLKVVPLRRDDPQAAAVVATPAPVEAVVAPVVPQAAPIAGLAQLWLDRGRSVAASVLPTMLMIITLLFVWQLSCSAPDASFPSPMKVWEESHEVIVHPFKGVSLDFTGLHIDDQGDVGIAAHILTSLSRVMIGYGMAAVAGIALGVLIGQSPFAYRALDPLFQVLRTVPPLAWLPISLAIFQNAGPSALFLIFITAIWPIILNTASGIQQIPLAYRNVAKVLGLNPVEYFLRIMLPATVPPMFTGLRIGIGMSWLAIVAAEMVQGGTGVGFFIWDSYNSSLLTDTIVALLWIGMVGFTLDRIVAAIGRVVARSN
;
A
#
# COMPACT_ATOMS: atom_id res chain seq x y z
N MET A 1 42.32 40.34 -16.33
CA MET A 1 43.62 40.34 -17.04
C MET A 1 44.25 38.98 -16.79
N SER A 2 44.04 38.03 -17.70
CA SER A 2 44.93 37.69 -18.83
C SER A 2 46.24 37.03 -18.37
N SER A 3 46.38 35.73 -18.61
CA SER A 3 47.48 35.21 -19.44
C SER A 3 47.35 33.70 -19.65
N LEU A 4 47.29 33.30 -20.92
CA LEU A 4 47.44 31.92 -21.41
C LEU A 4 48.93 31.63 -21.66
N SER A 5 49.24 30.32 -21.72
CA SER A 5 50.27 29.66 -22.55
C SER A 5 51.66 29.39 -21.95
N THR A 6 52.07 28.12 -21.99
CA THR A 6 53.18 27.69 -22.87
C THR A 6 53.23 26.15 -23.00
N LEU A 7 52.77 25.65 -24.14
CA LEU A 7 53.13 24.35 -24.70
C LEU A 7 54.63 24.36 -25.05
N LYS A 8 55.41 23.44 -24.50
CA LYS A 8 56.80 23.20 -24.92
C LYS A 8 56.81 22.20 -26.08
N VAL A 9 57.00 22.72 -27.29
CA VAL A 9 57.40 21.94 -28.47
C VAL A 9 58.91 21.69 -28.36
N VAL A 10 59.33 20.43 -28.30
CA VAL A 10 60.75 20.05 -28.37
C VAL A 10 61.08 19.69 -29.83
N PRO A 11 62.13 20.26 -30.44
CA PRO A 11 62.47 19.98 -31.84
C PRO A 11 63.20 18.64 -31.96
N LEU A 12 62.88 17.88 -33.02
CA LEU A 12 63.62 16.69 -33.40
C LEU A 12 64.99 17.09 -33.97
N ARG A 13 66.06 16.82 -33.22
CA ARG A 13 67.43 16.86 -33.74
C ARG A 13 67.67 15.58 -34.55
N ARG A 14 67.77 15.72 -35.87
CA ARG A 14 68.44 14.72 -36.72
C ARG A 14 69.91 14.68 -36.30
N ASP A 15 70.48 13.49 -36.21
CA ASP A 15 71.91 13.18 -35.93
C ASP A 15 72.22 12.54 -34.57
N ASP A 16 71.47 11.50 -34.16
CA ASP A 16 71.97 10.51 -33.18
C ASP A 16 72.30 9.18 -33.90
N PRO A 17 73.56 8.70 -33.84
CA PRO A 17 74.05 7.53 -34.60
C PRO A 17 73.75 6.18 -33.93
N GLN A 18 72.71 6.09 -33.10
CA GLN A 18 72.20 4.82 -32.56
C GLN A 18 71.04 4.25 -33.39
N ALA A 19 71.05 4.52 -34.70
CA ALA A 19 70.22 3.84 -35.68
C ALA A 19 70.81 2.45 -36.03
N ALA A 20 70.92 1.56 -35.04
CA ALA A 20 71.17 0.14 -35.27
C ALA A 20 70.73 -0.67 -34.05
N ALA A 21 69.97 -1.73 -34.31
CA ALA A 21 69.47 -2.73 -33.36
C ALA A 21 68.28 -2.32 -32.49
N VAL A 22 67.15 -2.01 -33.12
CA VAL A 22 65.84 -2.42 -32.56
C VAL A 22 65.52 -3.77 -33.18
N VAL A 23 65.74 -4.82 -32.40
CA VAL A 23 65.23 -6.17 -32.69
C VAL A 23 63.72 -6.04 -32.79
N ALA A 24 63.19 -6.14 -34.00
CA ALA A 24 61.76 -6.28 -34.22
C ALA A 24 61.35 -7.65 -33.68
N THR A 25 60.91 -7.69 -32.42
CA THR A 25 60.08 -8.79 -31.91
C THR A 25 58.92 -8.95 -32.89
N PRO A 26 58.68 -10.14 -33.46
CA PRO A 26 57.51 -10.34 -34.31
C PRO A 26 56.29 -9.99 -33.47
N ALA A 27 55.45 -9.10 -34.00
CA ALA A 27 54.17 -8.78 -33.39
C ALA A 27 53.47 -10.09 -33.06
N PRO A 28 52.92 -10.26 -31.83
CA PRO A 28 52.18 -11.46 -31.52
C PRO A 28 51.06 -11.55 -32.55
N VAL A 29 51.12 -12.59 -33.37
CA VAL A 29 50.09 -12.93 -34.35
C VAL A 29 48.80 -12.90 -33.58
N GLU A 30 48.00 -11.88 -33.91
CA GLU A 30 46.58 -11.73 -33.69
C GLU A 30 46.00 -12.99 -33.03
N ALA A 31 45.95 -12.98 -31.70
CA ALA A 31 45.00 -13.82 -31.02
C ALA A 31 43.66 -13.23 -31.41
N VAL A 32 43.14 -13.67 -32.56
CA VAL A 32 41.73 -13.61 -32.90
C VAL A 32 41.07 -14.22 -31.67
N VAL A 33 40.61 -13.35 -30.77
CA VAL A 33 39.78 -13.75 -29.65
C VAL A 33 38.58 -14.34 -30.36
N ALA A 34 38.56 -15.67 -30.45
CA ALA A 34 37.43 -16.40 -30.99
C ALA A 34 36.21 -15.76 -30.31
N PRO A 35 35.18 -15.34 -31.07
CA PRO A 35 34.00 -14.76 -30.46
C PRO A 35 33.63 -15.69 -29.32
N VAL A 36 33.51 -15.15 -28.10
CA VAL A 36 33.02 -15.92 -26.97
C VAL A 36 31.62 -16.31 -27.37
N VAL A 37 31.50 -17.49 -27.99
CA VAL A 37 30.22 -18.09 -28.31
C VAL A 37 29.57 -18.19 -26.94
N PRO A 38 28.43 -17.48 -26.70
CA PRO A 38 27.73 -17.64 -25.45
C PRO A 38 27.49 -19.13 -25.30
N GLN A 39 28.15 -19.77 -24.33
CA GLN A 39 27.81 -21.15 -24.00
C GLN A 39 26.34 -21.09 -23.64
N ALA A 40 25.51 -21.78 -24.43
CA ALA A 40 24.09 -21.85 -24.15
C ALA A 40 23.96 -22.31 -22.71
N ALA A 41 23.39 -21.46 -21.85
CA ALA A 41 23.11 -21.83 -20.48
C ALA A 41 22.41 -23.19 -20.53
N PRO A 42 22.82 -24.18 -19.72
CA PRO A 42 22.17 -25.48 -19.73
C PRO A 42 20.67 -25.22 -19.57
N ILE A 43 19.88 -25.74 -20.51
CA ILE A 43 18.42 -25.64 -20.46
C ILE A 43 18.04 -26.37 -19.18
N ALA A 44 17.86 -25.61 -18.08
CA ALA A 44 17.47 -26.16 -16.81
C ALA A 44 16.23 -26.99 -17.07
N GLY A 45 16.30 -28.29 -16.77
CA GLY A 45 15.17 -29.17 -16.99
C GLY A 45 13.96 -28.57 -16.27
N LEU A 46 12.77 -28.63 -16.88
CA LEU A 46 11.53 -28.16 -16.25
C LEU A 46 11.44 -28.57 -14.77
N ALA A 47 11.89 -29.80 -14.44
CA ALA A 47 12.00 -30.30 -13.08
C ALA A 47 12.90 -29.47 -12.14
N GLN A 48 14.07 -29.02 -12.58
CA GLN A 48 14.98 -28.19 -11.79
C GLN A 48 14.39 -26.80 -11.52
N LEU A 49 13.74 -26.20 -12.52
CA LEU A 49 13.02 -24.93 -12.36
C LEU A 49 11.87 -25.04 -11.34
N TRP A 50 11.11 -26.14 -11.37
CA TRP A 50 10.05 -26.40 -10.38
C TRP A 50 10.62 -26.65 -8.97
N LEU A 51 11.75 -27.34 -8.85
CA LEU A 51 12.43 -27.60 -7.57
C LEU A 51 12.99 -26.31 -6.94
N ASP A 52 13.65 -25.46 -7.72
CA ASP A 52 14.21 -24.21 -7.23
C ASP A 52 13.12 -23.21 -6.85
N ARG A 53 12.04 -23.16 -7.65
CA ARG A 53 10.85 -22.37 -7.32
C ARG A 53 10.18 -22.89 -6.05
N GLY A 54 10.04 -24.20 -5.91
CA GLY A 54 9.52 -24.85 -4.70
C GLY A 54 10.35 -24.52 -3.46
N ARG A 55 11.68 -24.59 -3.54
CA ARG A 55 12.60 -24.21 -2.45
C ARG A 55 12.50 -22.73 -2.09
N SER A 56 12.41 -21.83 -3.07
CA SER A 56 12.26 -20.39 -2.81
C SER A 56 10.93 -20.05 -2.12
N VAL A 57 9.85 -20.70 -2.55
CA VAL A 57 8.53 -20.52 -1.94
C VAL A 57 8.54 -21.09 -0.53
N ALA A 58 9.07 -22.30 -0.34
CA ALA A 58 9.22 -22.91 0.98
C ALA A 58 10.06 -22.03 1.92
N ALA A 59 11.22 -21.53 1.50
CA ALA A 59 12.06 -20.66 2.32
C ALA A 59 11.37 -19.35 2.73
N SER A 60 10.45 -18.83 1.91
CA SER A 60 9.68 -17.61 2.21
C SER A 60 8.45 -17.86 3.10
N VAL A 61 7.83 -19.03 2.98
CA VAL A 61 6.56 -19.37 3.66
C VAL A 61 6.81 -20.07 4.99
N LEU A 62 7.84 -20.91 5.08
CA LEU A 62 8.16 -21.71 6.26
C LEU A 62 8.34 -20.87 7.54
N PRO A 63 9.08 -19.73 7.54
CA PRO A 63 9.23 -18.92 8.75
C PRO A 63 7.89 -18.36 9.25
N THR A 64 7.05 -17.88 8.33
CA THR A 64 5.72 -17.33 8.64
C THR A 64 4.79 -18.41 9.18
N MET A 65 4.79 -19.60 8.56
CA MET A 65 3.99 -20.72 9.03
C MET A 65 4.43 -21.21 10.41
N LEU A 66 5.75 -21.33 10.62
CA LEU A 66 6.30 -21.74 11.91
C LEU A 66 5.96 -20.73 13.01
N MET A 67 6.00 -19.43 12.71
CA MET A 67 5.56 -18.37 13.62
C MET A 67 4.07 -18.51 13.98
N ILE A 68 3.20 -18.71 12.98
CA ILE A 68 1.75 -18.88 13.22
C ILE A 68 1.47 -20.14 14.04
N ILE A 69 2.09 -21.27 13.71
CA ILE A 69 1.93 -22.52 14.46
C ILE A 69 2.40 -22.34 15.91
N THR A 70 3.55 -21.69 16.11
CA THR A 70 4.07 -21.43 17.45
C THR A 70 3.12 -20.52 18.24
N LEU A 71 2.59 -19.47 17.62
CA LEU A 71 1.61 -18.58 18.24
C LEU A 71 0.34 -19.34 18.67
N LEU A 72 -0.22 -20.15 17.77
CA LEU A 72 -1.41 -20.96 18.06
C LEU A 72 -1.15 -21.99 19.16
N PHE A 73 0.03 -22.62 19.15
CA PHE A 73 0.43 -23.58 20.17
C PHE A 73 0.57 -22.93 21.55
N VAL A 74 1.24 -21.77 21.62
CA VAL A 74 1.38 -21.00 22.86
C VAL A 74 0.02 -20.55 23.39
N TRP A 75 -0.87 -20.08 22.51
CA TRP A 75 -2.22 -19.68 22.89
C TRP A 75 -3.05 -20.88 23.38
N GLN A 76 -3.00 -22.03 22.69
CA GLN A 76 -3.67 -23.26 23.12
C GLN A 76 -3.21 -23.71 24.51
N LEU A 77 -1.90 -23.74 24.77
CA LEU A 77 -1.36 -24.13 26.07
C LEU A 77 -1.75 -23.15 27.18
N SER A 78 -1.79 -21.85 26.88
CA SER A 78 -2.09 -20.81 27.88
C SER A 78 -3.57 -20.78 28.28
N CYS A 79 -4.46 -21.25 27.41
CA CYS A 79 -5.92 -21.16 27.58
C CYS A 79 -6.63 -22.52 27.67
N SER A 80 -5.89 -23.63 27.83
CA SER A 80 -6.48 -24.97 27.95
C SER A 80 -6.95 -25.34 29.37
N ALA A 81 -6.73 -24.48 30.36
CA ALA A 81 -7.13 -24.74 31.74
C ALA A 81 -8.67 -24.67 31.89
N PRO A 82 -9.30 -25.51 32.73
CA PRO A 82 -10.76 -25.54 32.91
C PRO A 82 -11.38 -24.24 33.42
N ASP A 83 -10.59 -23.42 34.12
CA ASP A 83 -10.92 -22.12 34.71
C ASP A 83 -10.44 -20.94 33.85
N ALA A 84 -9.90 -21.19 32.65
CA ALA A 84 -9.43 -20.15 31.77
C ALA A 84 -10.59 -19.21 31.36
N SER A 85 -10.44 -17.93 31.66
CA SER A 85 -11.43 -16.90 31.31
C SER A 85 -11.45 -16.57 29.80
N PHE A 86 -10.42 -16.99 29.06
CA PHE A 86 -10.28 -16.74 27.62
C PHE A 86 -10.31 -18.07 26.85
N PRO A 87 -11.08 -18.18 25.75
CA PRO A 87 -11.22 -19.44 25.03
C PRO A 87 -9.93 -19.85 24.32
N SER A 88 -9.64 -21.15 24.32
CA SER A 88 -8.54 -21.74 23.54
C SER A 88 -8.90 -21.80 22.05
N PRO A 89 -7.92 -21.80 21.12
CA PRO A 89 -8.17 -21.96 19.68
C PRO A 89 -9.10 -23.11 19.31
N MET A 90 -8.98 -24.26 19.99
CA MET A 90 -9.87 -25.40 19.75
C MET A 90 -11.32 -25.07 20.14
N LYS A 91 -11.52 -24.45 21.31
CA LYS A 91 -12.84 -23.97 21.74
C LYS A 91 -13.40 -22.94 20.75
N VAL A 92 -12.52 -22.12 20.15
CA VAL A 92 -12.90 -21.19 19.08
C VAL A 92 -13.45 -21.87 17.85
N TRP A 93 -12.80 -22.93 17.42
CA TRP A 93 -13.27 -23.72 16.29
C TRP A 93 -14.62 -24.40 16.57
N GLU A 94 -14.82 -24.91 17.78
CA GLU A 94 -16.02 -25.66 18.15
C GLU A 94 -17.27 -24.78 18.31
N GLU A 95 -17.17 -23.67 19.05
CA GLU A 95 -18.35 -22.84 19.36
C GLU A 95 -18.71 -21.86 18.23
N SER A 96 -17.72 -21.35 17.48
CA SER A 96 -17.97 -20.41 16.36
C SER A 96 -18.10 -21.10 15.00
N HIS A 97 -18.35 -22.41 14.98
CA HIS A 97 -18.43 -23.19 13.74
C HIS A 97 -19.43 -22.59 12.74
N GLU A 98 -20.59 -22.10 13.20
CA GLU A 98 -21.58 -21.50 12.31
C GLU A 98 -21.09 -20.22 11.65
N VAL A 99 -20.43 -19.33 12.41
CA VAL A 99 -19.85 -18.08 11.90
C VAL A 99 -18.73 -18.36 10.88
N ILE A 100 -17.97 -19.43 11.13
CA ILE A 100 -16.85 -19.85 10.27
C ILE A 100 -17.35 -20.51 8.97
N VAL A 101 -18.35 -21.39 9.07
CA VAL A 101 -18.79 -22.25 7.95
C VAL A 101 -19.88 -21.60 7.10
N HIS A 102 -20.71 -20.73 7.68
CA HIS A 102 -21.77 -20.03 6.97
C HIS A 102 -21.59 -18.49 6.99
N PRO A 103 -20.43 -17.95 6.58
CA PRO A 103 -20.17 -16.53 6.67
C PRO A 103 -21.08 -15.71 5.75
N PHE A 104 -21.53 -16.28 4.62
CA PHE A 104 -22.35 -15.61 3.60
C PHE A 104 -23.87 -15.74 3.80
N LYS A 105 -24.32 -16.24 4.95
CA LYS A 105 -25.75 -16.25 5.28
C LYS A 105 -26.30 -14.80 5.24
N GLY A 106 -27.41 -14.56 4.55
CA GLY A 106 -27.95 -13.20 4.35
C GLY A 106 -27.32 -12.41 3.21
N VAL A 107 -26.38 -12.99 2.45
CA VAL A 107 -25.85 -12.40 1.21
C VAL A 107 -26.37 -13.21 0.03
N SER A 108 -27.17 -12.60 -0.83
CA SER A 108 -27.61 -13.21 -2.10
C SER A 108 -27.15 -12.38 -3.29
N LEU A 109 -26.76 -13.08 -4.36
CA LEU A 109 -26.39 -12.47 -5.63
C LEU A 109 -27.41 -12.91 -6.68
N ASP A 110 -28.27 -11.98 -7.06
CA ASP A 110 -29.30 -12.20 -8.08
C ASP A 110 -28.98 -11.37 -9.34
N PHE A 111 -29.73 -11.59 -10.42
CA PHE A 111 -29.57 -10.83 -11.67
C PHE A 111 -29.80 -9.32 -11.50
N THR A 112 -30.50 -8.92 -10.43
CA THR A 112 -30.80 -7.52 -10.08
C THR A 112 -29.70 -6.86 -9.27
N GLY A 113 -28.74 -7.62 -8.75
CA GLY A 113 -27.62 -7.11 -7.97
C GLY A 113 -27.28 -7.95 -6.74
N LEU A 114 -26.37 -7.40 -5.94
CA LEU A 114 -25.97 -7.94 -4.65
C LEU A 114 -26.96 -7.44 -3.58
N HIS A 115 -27.69 -8.35 -2.97
CA HIS A 115 -28.59 -8.04 -1.85
C HIS A 115 -27.92 -8.46 -0.54
N ILE A 116 -27.90 -7.54 0.41
CA ILE A 116 -27.32 -7.73 1.74
C ILE A 116 -28.47 -7.55 2.71
N ASP A 117 -28.89 -8.64 3.35
CA ASP A 117 -29.79 -8.56 4.49
C ASP A 117 -28.96 -8.10 5.70
N ASP A 118 -29.41 -7.04 6.34
CA ASP A 118 -28.75 -6.44 7.49
C ASP A 118 -29.58 -6.61 8.78
N GLN A 119 -30.68 -7.38 8.73
CA GLN A 119 -31.58 -7.61 9.86
C GLN A 119 -31.75 -9.11 10.16
N GLY A 120 -31.67 -9.48 11.44
CA GLY A 120 -31.89 -10.85 11.91
C GLY A 120 -30.63 -11.69 11.98
N ASP A 121 -30.77 -13.01 11.77
CA ASP A 121 -29.71 -14.01 11.86
C ASP A 121 -28.91 -14.07 10.54
N VAL A 122 -28.05 -13.07 10.37
CA VAL A 122 -27.20 -12.90 9.20
C VAL A 122 -25.75 -13.27 9.51
N GLY A 123 -25.06 -13.83 8.53
CA GLY A 123 -23.67 -14.24 8.64
C GLY A 123 -22.74 -13.04 8.71
N ILE A 124 -21.54 -13.26 9.24
CA ILE A 124 -20.54 -12.19 9.42
C ILE A 124 -20.16 -11.48 8.12
N ALA A 125 -20.27 -12.13 6.96
CA ALA A 125 -19.99 -11.50 5.68
C ALA A 125 -20.98 -10.36 5.39
N ALA A 126 -22.26 -10.47 5.75
CA ALA A 126 -23.22 -9.39 5.54
C ALA A 126 -22.81 -8.12 6.33
N HIS A 127 -22.37 -8.29 7.58
CA HIS A 127 -21.80 -7.23 8.40
C HIS A 127 -20.54 -6.63 7.77
N ILE A 128 -19.60 -7.47 7.32
CA ILE A 128 -18.36 -7.02 6.67
C ILE A 128 -18.66 -6.25 5.38
N LEU A 129 -19.56 -6.75 4.54
CA LEU A 129 -19.93 -6.11 3.27
C LEU A 129 -20.60 -4.76 3.53
N THR A 130 -21.45 -4.67 4.56
CA THR A 130 -22.07 -3.41 4.98
C THR A 130 -21.01 -2.38 5.37
N SER A 131 -20.06 -2.76 6.24
CA SER A 131 -18.94 -1.87 6.63
C SER A 131 -18.06 -1.52 5.44
N LEU A 132 -17.79 -2.48 4.56
CA LEU A 132 -16.97 -2.28 3.37
C LEU A 132 -17.63 -1.29 2.40
N SER A 133 -18.95 -1.36 2.21
CA SER A 133 -19.69 -0.42 1.37
C SER A 133 -19.53 1.02 1.87
N ARG A 134 -19.66 1.23 3.18
CA ARG A 134 -19.47 2.54 3.84
C ARG A 134 -18.04 3.02 3.64
N VAL A 135 -17.06 2.15 3.85
CA VAL A 135 -15.64 2.46 3.63
C VAL A 135 -15.41 2.87 2.19
N MET A 136 -15.87 2.12 1.19
CA MET A 136 -15.67 2.45 -0.22
C MET A 136 -16.25 3.81 -0.60
N ILE A 137 -17.43 4.15 -0.09
CA ILE A 137 -18.08 5.45 -0.35
C ILE A 137 -17.32 6.59 0.34
N GLY A 138 -17.10 6.49 1.66
CA GLY A 138 -16.43 7.52 2.45
C GLY A 138 -14.98 7.75 2.02
N TYR A 139 -14.23 6.67 1.82
CA TYR A 139 -12.85 6.69 1.35
C TYR A 139 -12.78 7.17 -0.10
N GLY A 140 -13.71 6.76 -0.97
CA GLY A 140 -13.76 7.23 -2.36
C GLY A 140 -13.89 8.75 -2.44
N MET A 141 -14.78 9.34 -1.63
CA MET A 141 -14.91 10.79 -1.52
C MET A 141 -13.61 11.44 -1.02
N ALA A 142 -12.97 10.87 0.00
CA ALA A 142 -11.71 11.38 0.54
C ALA A 142 -10.55 11.24 -0.45
N ALA A 143 -10.51 10.18 -1.25
CA ALA A 143 -9.51 9.99 -2.29
C ALA A 143 -9.64 11.06 -3.38
N VAL A 144 -10.84 11.28 -3.90
CA VAL A 144 -11.07 12.30 -4.93
C VAL A 144 -10.75 13.70 -4.39
N ALA A 145 -11.34 14.07 -3.25
CA ALA A 145 -11.11 15.39 -2.65
C ALA A 145 -9.66 15.59 -2.21
N GLY A 146 -9.06 14.58 -1.59
CA GLY A 146 -7.70 14.62 -1.07
C GLY A 146 -6.64 14.69 -2.16
N ILE A 147 -6.82 13.95 -3.26
CA ILE A 147 -5.93 14.05 -4.43
C ILE A 147 -6.07 15.44 -5.06
N ALA A 148 -7.30 15.92 -5.28
CA ALA A 148 -7.53 17.23 -5.89
C ALA A 148 -6.90 18.36 -5.06
N LEU A 149 -7.15 18.38 -3.74
CA LEU A 149 -6.56 19.36 -2.83
C LEU A 149 -5.05 19.21 -2.71
N GLY A 150 -4.54 17.98 -2.62
CA GLY A 150 -3.11 17.70 -2.58
C GLY A 150 -2.39 18.21 -3.83
N VAL A 151 -3.00 18.05 -5.00
CA VAL A 151 -2.51 18.59 -6.28
C VAL A 151 -2.46 20.11 -6.27
N LEU A 152 -3.53 20.77 -5.84
CA LEU A 152 -3.61 22.23 -5.80
C LEU A 152 -2.58 22.83 -4.82
N ILE A 153 -2.46 22.24 -3.63
CA ILE A 153 -1.58 22.73 -2.57
C ILE A 153 -0.11 22.42 -2.92
N GLY A 154 0.17 21.25 -3.50
CA GLY A 154 1.52 20.83 -3.89
C GLY A 154 2.17 21.74 -4.93
N GLN A 155 1.37 22.41 -5.78
CA GLN A 155 1.89 23.34 -6.79
C GLN A 155 2.49 24.62 -6.19
N SER A 156 2.04 25.05 -5.01
CA SER A 156 2.48 26.29 -4.37
C SER A 156 3.21 26.04 -3.04
N PRO A 157 4.53 26.31 -2.97
CA PRO A 157 5.28 26.22 -1.72
C PRO A 157 4.76 27.15 -0.63
N PHE A 158 4.06 28.22 -1.00
CA PHE A 158 3.40 29.10 -0.03
C PHE A 158 2.13 28.46 0.54
N ALA A 159 1.24 27.95 -0.33
CA ALA A 159 0.00 27.30 0.12
C ALA A 159 0.29 26.10 1.04
N TYR A 160 1.28 25.29 0.68
CA TYR A 160 1.72 24.18 1.53
C TYR A 160 2.21 24.65 2.90
N ARG A 161 3.12 25.63 2.96
CA ARG A 161 3.61 26.17 4.24
C ARG A 161 2.51 26.80 5.10
N ALA A 162 1.49 27.40 4.48
CA ALA A 162 0.39 28.03 5.18
C ALA A 162 -0.61 27.00 5.74
N LEU A 163 -0.92 25.94 4.99
CA LEU A 163 -1.94 24.95 5.34
C LEU A 163 -1.39 23.75 6.11
N ASP A 164 -0.10 23.45 5.98
CA ASP A 164 0.53 22.31 6.65
C ASP A 164 0.30 22.31 8.17
N PRO A 165 0.46 23.42 8.92
CA PRO A 165 0.16 23.43 10.35
C PRO A 165 -1.29 23.06 10.68
N LEU A 166 -2.25 23.52 9.87
CA LEU A 166 -3.67 23.19 10.04
C LEU A 166 -3.91 21.69 9.83
N PHE A 167 -3.33 21.12 8.77
CA PHE A 167 -3.46 19.69 8.48
C PHE A 167 -2.77 18.83 9.55
N GLN A 168 -1.65 19.30 10.09
CA GLN A 168 -0.97 18.63 11.20
C GLN A 168 -1.82 18.60 12.47
N VAL A 169 -2.55 19.66 12.78
CA VAL A 169 -3.49 19.66 13.91
C VAL A 169 -4.65 18.69 13.62
N LEU A 170 -5.32 18.86 12.49
CA LEU A 170 -6.52 18.07 12.16
C LEU A 170 -6.25 16.57 12.07
N ARG A 171 -5.09 16.16 11.53
CA ARG A 171 -4.72 14.73 11.43
C ARG A 171 -4.40 14.08 12.77
N THR A 172 -4.08 14.86 13.81
CA THR A 172 -3.74 14.33 15.15
C THR A 172 -4.97 14.13 16.03
N VAL A 173 -6.12 14.69 15.64
CA VAL A 173 -7.38 14.47 16.34
C VAL A 173 -7.81 13.01 16.13
N PRO A 174 -8.05 12.23 17.20
CA PRO A 174 -8.53 10.87 17.07
C PRO A 174 -9.82 10.82 16.23
N PRO A 175 -9.95 9.89 15.26
CA PRO A 175 -11.13 9.79 14.41
C PRO A 175 -12.44 9.83 15.19
N LEU A 176 -12.55 9.02 16.24
CA LEU A 176 -13.77 8.89 17.04
C LEU A 176 -14.21 10.20 17.72
N ALA A 177 -13.30 11.14 17.98
CA ALA A 177 -13.64 12.44 18.58
C ALA A 177 -14.53 13.31 17.67
N TRP A 178 -14.56 13.03 16.37
CA TRP A 178 -15.43 13.72 15.42
C TRP A 178 -16.86 13.18 15.40
N LEU A 179 -17.11 12.01 16.00
CA LEU A 179 -18.40 11.33 15.92
C LEU A 179 -19.55 12.17 16.50
N PRO A 180 -19.46 12.80 17.68
CA PRO A 180 -20.55 13.66 18.21
C PRO A 180 -20.86 14.85 17.31
N ILE A 181 -19.83 15.48 16.72
CA ILE A 181 -19.99 16.61 15.80
C ILE A 181 -20.71 16.15 14.53
N SER A 182 -20.30 15.00 13.98
CA SER A 182 -20.93 14.43 12.79
C SER A 182 -22.40 14.07 13.04
N LEU A 183 -22.72 13.47 14.19
CA LEU A 183 -24.09 13.17 14.58
C LEU A 183 -24.92 14.44 14.78
N ALA A 184 -24.35 15.51 15.34
CA ALA A 184 -25.04 16.78 15.50
C ALA A 184 -25.37 17.44 14.15
N ILE A 185 -24.48 17.32 13.15
CA ILE A 185 -24.66 17.90 11.82
C ILE A 185 -25.64 17.07 10.98
N PHE A 186 -25.44 15.76 10.91
CA PHE A 186 -26.19 14.90 9.99
C PHE A 186 -27.44 14.30 10.61
N GLN A 187 -27.53 14.27 11.95
CA GLN A 187 -28.64 13.68 12.71
C GLN A 187 -28.95 12.23 12.30
N ASN A 188 -27.97 11.53 11.72
CA ASN A 188 -28.12 10.17 11.21
C ASN A 188 -26.79 9.41 11.28
N ALA A 189 -26.87 8.14 11.70
CA ALA A 189 -25.74 7.24 11.88
C ALA A 189 -24.92 7.03 10.59
N GLY A 190 -25.60 6.75 9.46
CA GLY A 190 -24.96 6.42 8.19
C GLY A 190 -24.06 7.55 7.65
N PRO A 191 -24.58 8.76 7.38
CA PRO A 191 -23.77 9.89 6.93
C PRO A 191 -22.68 10.28 7.92
N SER A 192 -22.93 10.12 9.23
CA SER A 192 -21.93 10.38 10.27
C SER A 192 -20.74 9.42 10.17
N ALA A 193 -20.99 8.13 9.93
CA ALA A 193 -19.94 7.15 9.71
C ALA A 193 -19.14 7.44 8.42
N LEU A 194 -19.82 7.83 7.34
CA LEU A 194 -19.16 8.23 6.09
C LEU A 194 -18.27 9.46 6.28
N PHE A 195 -18.74 10.46 7.04
CA PHE A 195 -17.95 11.63 7.40
C PHE A 195 -16.71 11.25 8.22
N LEU A 196 -16.85 10.32 9.18
CA LEU A 196 -15.74 9.84 9.99
C LEU A 196 -14.65 9.18 9.15
N ILE A 197 -15.06 8.34 8.20
CA ILE A 197 -14.16 7.72 7.22
C ILE A 197 -13.47 8.81 6.39
N PHE A 198 -14.25 9.77 5.89
CA PHE A 198 -13.77 10.84 5.04
C PHE A 198 -12.70 11.70 5.73
N ILE A 199 -13.02 12.22 6.92
CA ILE A 199 -12.13 13.12 7.67
C ILE A 199 -10.86 12.40 8.11
N THR A 200 -10.92 11.08 8.33
CA THR A 200 -9.75 10.28 8.71
C THR A 200 -8.81 10.03 7.54
N ALA A 201 -9.36 9.71 6.36
CA ALA A 201 -8.55 9.36 5.19
C ALA A 201 -7.99 10.56 4.43
N ILE A 202 -8.67 11.71 4.47
CA ILE A 202 -8.33 12.84 3.60
C ILE A 202 -6.92 13.40 3.87
N TRP A 203 -6.49 13.47 5.14
CA TRP A 203 -5.21 14.10 5.51
C TRP A 203 -3.97 13.40 4.95
N PRO A 204 -3.75 12.08 5.16
CA PRO A 204 -2.61 11.41 4.57
C PRO A 204 -2.61 11.48 3.04
N ILE A 205 -3.79 11.50 2.40
CA ILE A 205 -3.92 11.60 0.94
C ILE A 205 -3.46 12.98 0.45
N ILE A 206 -3.95 14.07 1.07
CA ILE A 206 -3.53 15.44 0.75
C ILE A 206 -2.02 15.59 0.94
N LEU A 207 -1.50 15.22 2.11
CA LEU A 207 -0.12 15.48 2.49
C LEU A 207 0.87 14.69 1.63
N ASN A 208 0.60 13.41 1.36
CA ASN A 208 1.48 12.62 0.51
C ASN A 208 1.43 13.07 -0.95
N THR A 209 0.25 13.45 -1.47
CA THR A 209 0.13 13.97 -2.83
C THR A 209 0.85 15.31 -2.99
N ALA A 210 0.62 16.24 -2.06
CA ALA A 210 1.26 17.55 -2.09
C ALA A 210 2.78 17.46 -1.91
N SER A 211 3.25 16.63 -0.98
CA SER A 211 4.68 16.38 -0.78
C SER A 211 5.33 15.75 -2.02
N GLY A 212 4.65 14.79 -2.65
CA GLY A 212 5.11 14.18 -3.90
C GLY A 212 5.36 15.19 -5.02
N ILE A 213 4.46 16.17 -5.18
CA ILE A 213 4.61 17.24 -6.17
C ILE A 213 5.79 18.16 -5.84
N GLN A 214 5.99 18.51 -4.57
CA GLN A 214 7.08 19.37 -4.16
C GLN A 214 8.47 18.73 -4.30
N GLN A 215 8.53 17.40 -4.24
CA GLN A 215 9.78 16.65 -4.40
C GLN A 215 10.21 16.51 -5.86
N ILE A 216 9.37 16.91 -6.84
CA ILE A 216 9.74 16.86 -8.25
C ILE A 216 10.94 17.80 -8.50
N PRO A 217 12.08 17.28 -8.99
CA PRO A 217 13.26 18.11 -9.21
C PRO A 217 13.00 19.23 -10.22
N LEU A 218 13.60 20.40 -9.98
CA LEU A 218 13.48 21.56 -10.88
C LEU A 218 13.91 21.25 -12.32
N ALA A 219 14.79 20.28 -12.52
CA ALA A 219 15.21 19.80 -13.84
C ALA A 219 14.02 19.36 -14.71
N TYR A 220 13.00 18.71 -14.14
CA TYR A 220 11.81 18.30 -14.88
C TYR A 220 11.02 19.50 -15.42
N ARG A 221 10.94 20.59 -14.66
CA ARG A 221 10.33 21.85 -15.12
C ARG A 221 11.14 22.49 -16.24
N ASN A 222 12.48 22.41 -16.18
CA ASN A 222 13.35 22.93 -17.24
C ASN A 222 13.22 22.11 -18.53
N VAL A 223 13.19 20.78 -18.44
CA VAL A 223 12.96 19.90 -19.59
C VAL A 223 11.60 20.18 -20.23
N ALA A 224 10.55 20.38 -19.43
CA ALA A 224 9.23 20.75 -19.94
C ALA A 224 9.24 22.07 -20.74
N LYS A 225 9.98 23.07 -20.26
CA LYS A 225 10.15 24.35 -20.97
C LYS A 225 10.90 24.19 -22.29
N VAL A 226 11.95 23.38 -22.32
CA VAL A 226 12.75 23.10 -23.54
C VAL A 226 11.91 22.36 -24.58
N LEU A 227 11.08 21.41 -24.13
CA LEU A 227 10.16 20.67 -24.99
C LEU A 227 8.90 21.47 -25.38
N GLY A 228 8.74 22.70 -24.87
CA GLY A 228 7.59 23.55 -25.17
C GLY A 228 6.26 23.00 -24.64
N LEU A 229 6.28 22.17 -23.60
CA LEU A 229 5.06 21.56 -23.06
C LEU A 229 4.14 22.61 -22.46
N ASN A 230 2.84 22.51 -22.79
CA ASN A 230 1.83 23.34 -22.14
C ASN A 230 1.55 22.85 -20.69
N PRO A 231 0.84 23.62 -19.85
CA PRO A 231 0.59 23.24 -18.44
C PRO A 231 -0.14 21.90 -18.27
N VAL A 232 -1.05 21.57 -19.18
CA VAL A 232 -1.81 20.31 -19.15
C VAL A 232 -0.92 19.14 -19.54
N GLU A 233 -0.06 19.31 -20.54
CA GLU A 233 0.94 18.32 -20.93
C GLU A 233 1.99 18.10 -19.84
N TYR A 234 2.47 19.17 -19.20
CA TYR A 234 3.35 19.06 -18.04
C TYR A 234 2.66 18.30 -16.90
N PHE A 235 1.38 18.60 -16.64
CA PHE A 235 0.59 17.91 -15.63
C PHE A 235 0.50 16.41 -15.93
N LEU A 236 0.02 16.03 -17.12
CA LEU A 236 -0.26 14.64 -17.47
C LEU A 236 0.98 13.80 -17.74
N ARG A 237 2.02 14.37 -18.37
CA ARG A 237 3.21 13.62 -18.82
C ARG A 237 4.35 13.60 -17.82
N ILE A 238 4.41 14.57 -16.91
CA ILE A 238 5.54 14.71 -15.98
C ILE A 238 5.05 14.67 -14.54
N MET A 239 4.17 15.61 -14.17
CA MET A 239 3.82 15.79 -12.77
C MET A 239 3.01 14.60 -12.21
N LEU A 240 2.00 14.15 -12.93
CA LEU A 240 1.13 13.06 -12.49
C LEU A 240 1.90 11.74 -12.38
N PRO A 241 2.66 11.26 -13.38
CA PRO A 241 3.48 10.05 -13.26
C PRO A 241 4.48 10.10 -12.11
N ALA A 242 5.17 11.23 -11.91
CA ALA A 242 6.12 11.40 -10.81
C ALA A 242 5.44 11.40 -9.43
N THR A 243 4.18 11.82 -9.35
CA THR A 243 3.42 11.92 -8.09
C THR A 243 2.64 10.64 -7.77
N VAL A 244 2.43 9.73 -8.73
CA VAL A 244 1.69 8.48 -8.51
C VAL A 244 2.22 7.66 -7.32
N PRO A 245 3.53 7.37 -7.18
CA PRO A 245 4.02 6.58 -6.05
C PRO A 245 3.73 7.19 -4.65
N PRO A 246 4.04 8.48 -4.38
CA PRO A 246 3.68 9.08 -3.10
C PRO A 246 2.15 9.22 -2.94
N MET A 247 1.40 9.53 -3.99
CA MET A 247 -0.07 9.57 -3.94
C MET A 247 -0.66 8.22 -3.46
N PHE A 248 -0.20 7.10 -4.02
CA PHE A 248 -0.62 5.77 -3.60
C PHE A 248 -0.16 5.41 -2.17
N THR A 249 0.94 5.99 -1.70
CA THR A 249 1.34 5.88 -0.29
C THR A 249 0.29 6.53 0.62
N GLY A 250 -0.16 7.74 0.28
CA GLY A 250 -1.25 8.41 0.99
C GLY A 250 -2.57 7.65 0.94
N LEU A 251 -2.95 7.16 -0.24
CA LEU A 251 -4.15 6.33 -0.45
C LEU A 251 -4.12 5.07 0.40
N ARG A 252 -2.98 4.38 0.45
CA ARG A 252 -2.79 3.14 1.22
C ARG A 252 -2.88 3.38 2.73
N ILE A 253 -2.30 4.47 3.22
CA ILE A 253 -2.44 4.87 4.63
C ILE A 253 -3.92 5.19 4.91
N GLY A 254 -4.56 5.96 4.02
CA GLY A 254 -5.96 6.38 4.16
C GLY A 254 -6.93 5.20 4.27
N ILE A 255 -6.82 4.18 3.41
CA ILE A 255 -7.76 3.03 3.43
C ILE A 255 -7.62 2.22 4.71
N GLY A 256 -6.40 2.05 5.22
CA GLY A 256 -6.15 1.36 6.50
C GLY A 256 -6.78 2.11 7.67
N MET A 257 -6.61 3.44 7.72
CA MET A 257 -7.22 4.26 8.76
C MET A 257 -8.74 4.33 8.65
N SER A 258 -9.30 4.35 7.43
CA SER A 258 -10.74 4.24 7.18
C SER A 258 -11.32 2.95 7.74
N TRP A 259 -10.65 1.83 7.49
CA TRP A 259 -11.07 0.51 7.98
C TRP A 259 -11.11 0.47 9.51
N LEU A 260 -10.09 1.02 10.18
CA LEU A 260 -10.07 1.09 11.64
C LEU A 260 -11.16 2.03 12.19
N ALA A 261 -11.37 3.18 11.53
CA ALA A 261 -12.35 4.16 11.96
C ALA A 261 -13.79 3.66 11.85
N ILE A 262 -14.14 2.91 10.79
CA ILE A 262 -15.50 2.40 10.63
C ILE A 262 -15.85 1.37 11.71
N VAL A 263 -14.92 0.48 12.05
CA VAL A 263 -15.13 -0.54 13.09
C VAL A 263 -15.44 0.16 14.42
N ALA A 264 -14.63 1.15 14.79
CA ALA A 264 -14.87 1.93 16.01
C ALA A 264 -16.19 2.72 15.98
N ALA A 265 -16.58 3.28 14.83
CA ALA A 265 -17.84 4.02 14.70
C ALA A 265 -19.06 3.10 14.88
N GLU A 266 -19.02 1.92 14.28
CA GLU A 266 -20.12 0.94 14.32
C GLU A 266 -20.28 0.33 15.72
N MET A 267 -19.19 0.19 16.48
CA MET A 267 -19.26 -0.21 17.89
C MET A 267 -20.06 0.79 18.74
N VAL A 268 -19.97 2.09 18.42
CA VAL A 268 -20.63 3.15 19.19
C VAL A 268 -22.06 3.41 18.71
N GLN A 269 -22.30 3.44 17.40
CA GLN A 269 -23.64 3.69 16.84
C GLN A 269 -24.59 2.50 16.99
N GLY A 270 -24.06 1.28 16.86
CA GLY A 270 -24.85 0.06 16.81
C GLY A 270 -25.69 -0.09 15.54
N GLY A 271 -26.45 -1.19 15.47
CA GLY A 271 -27.35 -1.50 14.37
C GLY A 271 -26.76 -2.49 13.37
N THR A 272 -25.83 -2.04 12.51
CA THR A 272 -25.29 -2.88 11.43
C THR A 272 -23.80 -2.64 11.17
N GLY A 273 -23.14 -3.66 10.63
CA GLY A 273 -21.70 -3.65 10.35
C GLY A 273 -20.88 -4.52 11.30
N VAL A 274 -19.62 -4.72 10.95
CA VAL A 274 -18.70 -5.63 11.66
C VAL A 274 -18.31 -5.11 13.04
N GLY A 275 -18.27 -3.79 13.23
CA GLY A 275 -18.01 -3.21 14.55
C GLY A 275 -19.16 -3.46 15.52
N PHE A 276 -20.41 -3.37 15.04
CA PHE A 276 -21.58 -3.75 15.82
C PHE A 276 -21.56 -5.24 16.17
N PHE A 277 -21.26 -6.12 15.20
CA PHE A 277 -21.19 -7.57 15.43
C PHE A 277 -20.21 -7.93 16.54
N ILE A 278 -19.02 -7.32 16.58
CA ILE A 278 -18.04 -7.52 17.67
C ILE A 278 -18.60 -7.06 19.00
N TRP A 279 -19.17 -5.86 19.05
CA TRP A 279 -19.67 -5.28 20.29
C TRP A 279 -20.83 -6.10 20.86
N ASP A 280 -21.73 -6.55 19.99
CA ASP A 280 -22.86 -7.40 20.35
C ASP A 280 -22.43 -8.79 20.82
N SER A 281 -21.50 -9.43 20.10
CA SER A 281 -20.91 -10.72 20.49
C SER A 281 -20.23 -10.64 21.86
N TYR A 282 -19.48 -9.56 22.10
CA TYR A 282 -18.81 -9.32 23.38
C TYR A 282 -19.82 -9.16 24.53
N ASN A 283 -20.86 -8.33 24.35
CA ASN A 283 -21.89 -8.13 25.38
C ASN A 283 -22.74 -9.39 25.62
N SER A 284 -22.89 -10.24 24.60
CA SER A 284 -23.57 -11.53 24.68
C SER A 284 -22.69 -12.65 25.27
N SER A 285 -21.47 -12.32 25.73
CA SER A 285 -20.48 -13.29 26.25
C SER A 285 -20.03 -14.34 25.22
N LEU A 286 -20.27 -14.10 23.93
CA LEU A 286 -19.76 -14.89 22.81
C LEU A 286 -18.36 -14.38 22.44
N LEU A 287 -17.42 -14.52 23.38
CA LEU A 287 -16.01 -14.14 23.17
C LEU A 287 -15.40 -14.89 21.99
N THR A 288 -15.90 -16.09 21.75
CA THR A 288 -15.49 -16.98 20.68
C THR A 288 -15.76 -16.37 19.30
N ASP A 289 -16.98 -15.86 19.08
CA ASP A 289 -17.37 -15.18 17.84
C ASP A 289 -16.65 -13.84 17.68
N THR A 290 -16.39 -13.15 18.79
CA THR A 290 -15.59 -11.91 18.81
C THR A 290 -14.19 -12.15 18.26
N ILE A 291 -13.54 -13.26 18.64
CA ILE A 291 -12.20 -13.61 18.15
C ILE A 291 -12.24 -13.92 16.65
N VAL A 292 -13.23 -14.68 16.19
CA VAL A 292 -13.42 -14.97 14.76
C VAL A 292 -13.64 -13.68 13.97
N ALA A 293 -14.44 -12.75 14.48
CA ALA A 293 -14.65 -11.45 13.86
C ALA A 293 -13.36 -10.62 13.75
N LEU A 294 -12.51 -10.62 14.78
CA LEU A 294 -11.21 -9.95 14.74
C LEU A 294 -10.30 -10.53 13.64
N LEU A 295 -10.30 -11.86 13.45
CA LEU A 295 -9.55 -12.50 12.36
C LEU A 295 -10.06 -12.06 10.99
N TRP A 296 -11.38 -12.02 10.80
CA TRP A 296 -12.00 -11.52 9.56
C TRP A 296 -11.65 -10.05 9.31
N ILE A 297 -11.70 -9.20 10.33
CA ILE A 297 -11.32 -7.78 10.21
C ILE A 297 -9.86 -7.63 9.78
N GLY A 298 -8.95 -8.41 10.37
CA GLY A 298 -7.54 -8.42 9.98
C GLY A 298 -7.35 -8.86 8.52
N MET A 299 -8.06 -9.90 8.10
CA MET A 299 -7.99 -10.42 6.73
C MET A 299 -8.52 -9.41 5.71
N VAL A 300 -9.66 -8.77 5.99
CA VAL A 300 -10.26 -7.75 5.12
C VAL A 300 -9.37 -6.52 5.04
N GLY A 301 -8.88 -6.02 6.18
CA GLY A 301 -7.96 -4.87 6.22
C GLY A 301 -6.67 -5.13 5.44
N PHE A 302 -6.08 -6.32 5.59
CA PHE A 302 -4.92 -6.74 4.80
C PHE A 302 -5.24 -6.79 3.30
N THR A 303 -6.41 -7.32 2.94
CA THR A 303 -6.84 -7.43 1.55
C THR A 303 -7.03 -6.04 0.92
N LEU A 304 -7.69 -5.12 1.62
CA LEU A 304 -7.85 -3.73 1.17
C LEU A 304 -6.50 -3.05 0.91
N ASP A 305 -5.57 -3.19 1.85
CA ASP A 305 -4.20 -2.66 1.71
C ASP A 305 -3.49 -3.24 0.46
N ARG A 306 -3.60 -4.56 0.26
CA ARG A 306 -3.01 -5.23 -0.91
C ARG A 306 -3.65 -4.80 -2.22
N ILE A 307 -4.96 -4.58 -2.25
CA ILE A 307 -5.69 -4.10 -3.44
C ILE A 307 -5.16 -2.72 -3.83
N VAL A 308 -5.12 -1.76 -2.89
CA VAL A 308 -4.62 -0.40 -3.18
C VAL A 308 -3.16 -0.44 -3.63
N ALA A 309 -2.32 -1.26 -2.98
CA ALA A 309 -0.93 -1.44 -3.38
C ALA A 309 -0.77 -2.11 -4.76
N ALA A 310 -1.66 -3.03 -5.13
CA ALA A 310 -1.67 -3.65 -6.45
C ALA A 310 -2.07 -2.64 -7.53
N ILE A 311 -3.14 -1.87 -7.30
CA ILE A 311 -3.58 -0.81 -8.21
C ILE A 311 -2.44 0.21 -8.42
N GLY A 312 -1.79 0.65 -7.34
CA GLY A 312 -0.67 1.59 -7.43
C GLY A 312 0.50 1.07 -8.27
N ARG A 313 0.83 -0.22 -8.14
CA ARG A 313 1.89 -0.85 -8.96
C ARG A 313 1.51 -0.94 -10.43
N VAL A 314 0.25 -1.20 -10.75
CA VAL A 314 -0.22 -1.25 -12.15
C VAL A 314 -0.16 0.14 -12.77
N VAL A 315 -0.70 1.15 -12.07
CA VAL A 315 -0.71 2.55 -12.53
C VAL A 315 0.71 3.14 -12.66
N ALA A 316 1.63 2.75 -11.77
CA ALA A 316 3.02 3.20 -11.85
C ALA A 316 3.83 2.53 -12.98
N ARG A 317 3.42 1.36 -13.47
CA ARG A 317 4.09 0.64 -14.58
C ARG A 317 3.58 1.05 -15.96
N SER A 318 2.37 1.62 -16.04
CA SER A 318 1.77 2.05 -17.30
C SER A 318 2.29 3.40 -17.81
N ASN A 319 3.19 4.05 -17.04
CA ASN A 319 3.84 5.33 -17.36
C ASN A 319 5.35 5.15 -17.41
#